data_AF-A0A920J692-F1
#
_entry.id   AF-A0A920J692-F1
#
_cell.length_a   1.000
_cell.length_b   1.000
_cell.length_c   1.000
_cell.angle_alpha   90.00
_cell.angle_beta   90.00
_cell.angle_gamma   90.00
#
_symmetry.space_group_name_H-M   'P 1'
#
loop_
_entity.id
_entity.type
_entity.pdbx_description
1 polymer ?
#
loop_
_entity_poly.entity_id
_entity_poly.type
_entity_poly.pdbx_seq_one_letter_code
_entity_poly.pdbx_strand_id
1 'polypeptide(L)'
;MLKAGYQHFFMPDKADLAFGDALKIGLSKRSSDLPPLDIVAGGMVAIGDDVKQYLDFGRPNTALYVGGMGARGRNFYNSLVQRYGFEQEALQIQDLYLSGKKKEAEAAVPLELLEGMNLVGPEGYIKEKIAQFAEAGVTYLNIGPIGPPEEQMKIVEKLKEIIS
;
A
#
# COMPACT_ATOMS: atom_id res chain seq x y z
N MET A 1 -12.52 20.42 -1.84
CA MET A 1 -12.09 19.06 -2.24
C MET A 1 -11.72 18.31 -0.96
N LEU A 2 -12.58 17.42 -0.47
CA LEU A 2 -12.22 16.54 0.65
C LEU A 2 -11.36 15.41 0.08
N LYS A 3 -10.04 15.48 0.29
CA LYS A 3 -9.14 14.37 -0.01
C LYS A 3 -9.05 13.51 1.25
N ALA A 4 -9.55 12.27 1.21
CA ALA A 4 -9.27 11.31 2.27
C ALA A 4 -7.78 10.91 2.14
N GLY A 5 -6.96 11.31 3.11
CA GLY A 5 -5.51 11.12 3.10
C GLY A 5 -5.05 9.98 4.00
N TYR A 6 -3.97 9.32 3.57
CA TYR A 6 -3.27 8.15 4.13
C TYR A 6 -3.82 6.77 3.79
N GLN A 7 -3.71 6.34 2.53
CA GLN A 7 -3.77 4.91 2.20
C GLN A 7 -2.36 4.32 2.05
N HIS A 8 -1.65 4.27 3.18
CA HIS A 8 -0.62 3.23 3.34
C HIS A 8 -1.38 1.89 3.39
N PHE A 9 -0.83 0.82 2.82
CA PHE A 9 -1.45 -0.53 2.75
C PHE A 9 -2.55 -0.72 1.70
N PHE A 10 -2.45 -0.07 0.54
CA PHE A 10 -3.29 -0.37 -0.62
C PHE A 10 -2.61 -1.40 -1.53
N MET A 11 -3.31 -2.50 -1.86
CA MET A 11 -2.83 -3.51 -2.79
C MET A 11 -3.80 -3.58 -3.97
N PRO A 12 -3.42 -3.11 -5.17
CA PRO A 12 -4.36 -2.85 -6.27
C PRO A 12 -5.09 -4.11 -6.75
N ASP A 13 -4.37 -5.22 -6.85
CA ASP A 13 -4.88 -6.54 -7.27
C ASP A 13 -5.87 -7.16 -6.26
N LYS A 14 -5.83 -6.73 -4.99
CA LYS A 14 -6.74 -7.19 -3.94
C LYS A 14 -7.65 -6.08 -3.39
N ALA A 15 -7.75 -4.95 -4.09
CA ALA A 15 -8.51 -3.80 -3.63
C ALA A 15 -10.01 -4.10 -3.49
N ASP A 16 -10.62 -4.83 -4.44
CA ASP A 16 -12.05 -5.19 -4.36
C ASP A 16 -12.34 -6.14 -3.17
N LEU A 17 -11.40 -7.04 -2.82
CA LEU A 17 -11.54 -7.91 -1.65
C LEU A 17 -11.57 -7.11 -0.33
N ALA A 18 -10.80 -6.03 -0.25
CA ALA A 18 -10.69 -5.24 0.96
C ALA A 18 -11.73 -4.12 1.07
N PHE A 19 -12.11 -3.50 -0.04
CA PHE A 19 -12.89 -2.26 -0.07
C PHE A 19 -14.12 -2.33 -0.98
N GLY A 20 -14.21 -3.32 -1.87
CA GLY A 20 -15.22 -3.39 -2.93
C GLY A 20 -16.65 -3.30 -2.42
N ASP A 21 -17.02 -4.14 -1.45
CA ASP A 21 -18.37 -4.14 -0.88
C ASP A 21 -18.70 -2.82 -0.17
N ALA A 22 -17.76 -2.28 0.61
CA ALA A 22 -17.95 -1.01 1.29
C ALA A 22 -18.11 0.14 0.30
N LEU A 23 -17.33 0.16 -0.78
CA LEU A 23 -17.43 1.15 -1.85
C LEU A 23 -18.75 1.03 -2.61
N LYS A 24 -19.18 -0.18 -2.98
CA LYS A 24 -20.48 -0.44 -3.64
C LYS A 24 -21.65 0.06 -2.78
N ILE A 25 -21.65 -0.27 -1.48
CA ILE A 25 -22.66 0.21 -0.53
C ILE A 25 -22.63 1.74 -0.42
N GLY A 26 -21.45 2.32 -0.25
CA GLY A 26 -21.28 3.77 -0.12
C GLY A 26 -21.74 4.54 -1.36
N LEU A 27 -21.36 4.06 -2.55
CA LEU A 27 -21.75 4.65 -3.83
C LEU A 27 -23.25 4.54 -4.09
N SER A 28 -23.90 3.44 -3.69
CA SER A 28 -25.37 3.29 -3.82
C SER A 28 -26.18 4.31 -3.00
N LYS A 29 -25.56 4.88 -1.96
CA LYS A 29 -26.17 5.90 -1.07
C LYS A 29 -25.71 7.31 -1.40
N ARG A 30 -24.71 7.47 -2.27
CA ARG A 30 -24.11 8.75 -2.61
C ARG A 30 -25.05 9.50 -3.55
N SER A 31 -25.29 10.79 -3.27
CA SER A 31 -26.04 11.66 -4.19
C SER A 31 -25.32 11.77 -5.53
N SER A 32 -26.08 11.74 -6.63
CA SER A 32 -25.60 11.95 -7.99
C SER A 32 -25.11 13.38 -8.26
N ASP A 33 -25.47 14.35 -7.41
CA ASP A 33 -25.06 15.75 -7.57
C ASP A 33 -23.62 16.02 -7.10
N LEU A 34 -23.00 15.04 -6.44
CA LEU A 34 -21.62 15.14 -6.00
C LEU A 34 -20.67 14.75 -7.16
N PRO A 35 -19.48 15.37 -7.23
CA PRO A 35 -18.46 14.95 -8.19
C PRO A 35 -18.04 13.49 -7.95
N PRO A 36 -17.37 12.85 -8.94
CA PRO A 36 -16.80 11.51 -8.77
C PRO A 36 -15.98 11.39 -7.49
N LEU A 37 -15.97 10.19 -6.91
CA LEU A 37 -15.16 9.91 -5.73
C LEU A 37 -13.69 9.85 -6.14
N ASP A 38 -12.87 10.72 -5.55
CA ASP A 38 -11.42 10.63 -5.68
C ASP A 38 -10.85 9.58 -4.74
N ILE A 39 -9.98 8.72 -5.27
CA ILE A 39 -9.27 7.69 -4.52
C ILE A 39 -7.78 8.00 -4.57
N VAL A 40 -7.17 8.19 -3.40
CA VAL A 40 -5.74 8.46 -3.25
C VAL A 40 -5.08 7.23 -2.66
N ALA A 41 -4.15 6.62 -3.40
CA ALA A 41 -3.40 5.46 -2.95
C ALA A 41 -2.02 5.42 -3.60
N GLY A 42 -1.11 4.64 -3.03
CA GLY A 42 0.24 4.44 -3.56
C GLY A 42 1.21 4.05 -2.46
N GLY A 43 2.50 4.20 -2.71
CA GLY A 43 3.51 3.70 -1.81
C GLY A 43 4.91 4.16 -2.19
N MET A 44 5.90 3.46 -1.64
CA MET A 44 7.30 3.68 -1.97
C MET A 44 7.54 3.45 -3.46
N VAL A 45 8.37 4.30 -4.05
CA VAL A 45 8.78 4.17 -5.45
C VAL A 45 10.29 4.08 -5.52
N ALA A 46 10.79 3.04 -6.21
CA ALA A 46 12.18 2.95 -6.65
C ALA A 46 12.20 2.23 -8.00
N ILE A 47 12.92 2.79 -8.97
CA ILE A 47 12.92 2.33 -10.37
C ILE A 47 14.32 1.84 -10.73
N GLY A 48 14.45 0.56 -11.09
CA GLY A 48 15.71 -0.04 -11.51
C GLY A 48 15.71 -1.56 -11.40
N ASP A 49 16.77 -2.21 -11.89
CA ASP A 49 16.88 -3.67 -11.88
C ASP A 49 17.29 -4.21 -10.49
N ASP A 50 18.04 -3.42 -9.71
CA ASP A 50 18.57 -3.79 -8.39
C ASP A 50 18.08 -2.81 -7.30
N VAL A 51 16.75 -2.75 -7.13
CA VAL A 51 16.08 -1.82 -6.20
C VAL A 51 15.20 -2.53 -5.16
N LYS A 52 15.08 -3.86 -5.24
CA LYS A 52 14.18 -4.65 -4.40
C LYS A 52 14.53 -4.57 -2.91
N GLN A 53 15.80 -4.34 -2.57
CA GLN A 53 16.24 -4.10 -1.19
C GLN A 53 15.52 -2.94 -0.51
N TYR A 54 15.01 -1.94 -1.25
CA TYR A 54 14.28 -0.82 -0.67
C TYR A 54 12.92 -1.23 -0.08
N LEU A 55 12.37 -2.39 -0.47
CA LEU A 55 11.13 -2.90 0.13
C LEU A 55 11.28 -3.14 1.63
N ASP A 56 12.46 -3.54 2.10
CA ASP A 56 12.72 -3.80 3.51
C ASP A 56 12.56 -2.54 4.39
N PHE A 57 12.65 -1.33 3.80
CA PHE A 57 12.37 -0.08 4.52
C PHE A 57 10.90 0.01 4.97
N GLY A 58 10.00 -0.76 4.34
CA GLY A 58 8.59 -0.85 4.71
C GLY A 58 8.31 -1.77 5.90
N ARG A 59 9.25 -2.62 6.32
CA ARG A 59 9.02 -3.62 7.40
C ARG A 59 8.70 -2.98 8.76
N PRO A 60 9.45 -1.98 9.25
CA PRO A 60 9.17 -1.38 10.56
C PRO A 60 7.79 -0.74 10.63
N ASN A 61 7.39 -0.03 9.56
CA ASN A 61 6.07 0.58 9.48
C ASN A 61 4.97 -0.50 9.41
N THR A 62 5.14 -1.51 8.57
CA THR A 62 4.20 -2.63 8.44
C THR A 62 4.00 -3.38 9.75
N ALA A 63 5.09 -3.74 10.44
CA ALA A 63 5.00 -4.42 11.73
C ALA A 63 4.27 -3.57 12.79
N LEU A 64 4.54 -2.26 12.86
CA LEU A 64 3.83 -1.35 13.75
C LEU A 64 2.33 -1.29 13.45
N TYR A 65 1.95 -1.12 12.19
CA TYR A 65 0.54 -0.95 11.81
C TYR A 65 -0.24 -2.24 11.95
N VAL A 66 0.25 -3.31 11.33
CA VAL A 66 -0.38 -4.64 11.37
C VAL A 66 -0.38 -5.22 12.78
N GLY A 67 0.67 -4.96 13.58
CA GLY A 67 0.79 -5.55 14.91
C GLY A 67 0.31 -4.67 16.06
N GLY A 68 0.64 -3.38 16.05
CA GLY A 68 0.57 -2.50 17.23
C GLY A 68 -0.49 -1.40 17.21
N MET A 69 -1.12 -1.07 16.07
CA MET A 69 -2.06 0.06 15.97
C MET A 69 -3.48 -0.23 16.50
N GLY A 70 -3.70 -1.38 17.13
CA GLY A 70 -4.98 -1.73 17.74
C GLY A 70 -4.91 -2.99 18.60
N ALA A 71 -5.93 -3.19 19.44
CA ALA A 71 -6.09 -4.42 20.21
C ALA A 71 -6.43 -5.61 19.31
N ARG A 72 -6.23 -6.84 19.80
CA ARG A 72 -6.70 -8.06 19.12
C ARG A 72 -8.20 -7.97 18.81
N GLY A 73 -8.58 -8.33 17.58
CA GLY A 73 -9.96 -8.19 17.08
C GLY A 73 -10.44 -6.76 16.83
N ARG A 74 -9.62 -5.74 17.12
CA ARG A 74 -9.89 -4.31 16.87
C ARG A 74 -8.67 -3.60 16.27
N ASN A 75 -7.94 -4.27 15.39
CA ASN A 75 -6.90 -3.67 14.58
C ASN A 75 -7.32 -3.70 13.10
N PHE A 76 -7.59 -2.52 12.55
CA PHE A 76 -8.01 -2.37 11.16
C PHE A 76 -6.94 -2.85 10.18
N TYR A 77 -5.68 -2.50 10.38
CA TYR A 77 -4.57 -2.86 9.48
C TYR A 77 -4.30 -4.35 9.49
N ASN A 78 -4.39 -4.96 10.68
CA ASN A 78 -4.32 -6.41 10.80
C ASN A 78 -5.43 -7.08 9.96
N SER A 79 -6.68 -6.67 10.19
CA SER A 79 -7.84 -7.21 9.47
C SER A 79 -7.75 -6.94 7.95
N LEU A 80 -7.18 -5.81 7.55
CA LEU A 80 -6.95 -5.47 6.14
C LEU A 80 -5.96 -6.43 5.48
N VAL A 81 -4.83 -6.70 6.14
CA VAL A 81 -3.82 -7.66 5.64
C VAL A 81 -4.38 -9.08 5.59
N GLN A 82 -5.23 -9.46 6.55
CA GLN A 82 -5.99 -10.72 6.47
C GLN A 82 -6.92 -10.76 5.24
N ARG A 83 -7.65 -9.67 4.93
CA ARG A 83 -8.49 -9.59 3.71
C ARG A 83 -7.69 -9.70 2.41
N TYR A 84 -6.42 -9.30 2.43
CA TYR A 84 -5.49 -9.53 1.33
C TYR A 84 -4.97 -10.98 1.26
N GLY A 85 -5.40 -11.87 2.16
CA GLY A 85 -5.02 -13.29 2.15
C GLY A 85 -3.78 -13.64 2.97
N PHE A 86 -3.24 -12.70 3.75
CA PHE A 86 -2.07 -12.93 4.62
C PHE A 86 -2.51 -13.14 6.07
N GLU A 87 -3.46 -14.06 6.29
CA GLU A 87 -4.11 -14.21 7.60
C GLU A 87 -3.12 -14.67 8.68
N GLN A 88 -2.32 -15.69 8.37
CA GLN A 88 -1.37 -16.27 9.31
C GLN A 88 -0.27 -15.27 9.65
N GLU A 89 0.26 -14.57 8.65
CA GLU A 89 1.30 -13.56 8.80
C GLU A 89 0.78 -12.38 9.63
N ALA A 90 -0.44 -11.90 9.37
CA ALA A 90 -1.03 -10.83 10.16
C ALA A 90 -1.16 -11.20 11.64
N LEU A 91 -1.63 -12.41 11.95
CA LEU A 91 -1.73 -12.91 13.33
C LEU A 91 -0.34 -13.03 13.98
N GLN A 92 0.63 -13.61 13.28
CA GLN A 92 2.00 -13.75 13.75
C GLN A 92 2.66 -12.40 14.03
N ILE A 93 2.53 -11.43 13.11
CA ILE A 93 3.07 -10.07 13.28
C ILE A 93 2.47 -9.42 14.53
N GLN A 94 1.15 -9.53 14.74
CA GLN A 94 0.51 -8.96 15.92
C GLN A 94 0.93 -9.64 17.22
N ASP A 95 1.09 -10.96 17.23
CA ASP A 95 1.55 -11.69 18.41
C ASP A 95 2.96 -11.30 18.82
N LEU A 96 3.87 -11.21 17.85
CA LEU A 96 5.24 -10.77 18.08
C LEU A 96 5.28 -9.30 18.54
N TYR A 97 4.54 -8.42 17.86
CA TYR A 97 4.57 -6.99 18.20
C TYR A 97 4.01 -6.71 19.60
N LEU A 98 2.89 -7.33 19.97
CA LEU A 98 2.26 -7.15 21.28
C LEU A 98 3.02 -7.84 22.42
N SER A 99 3.84 -8.86 22.12
CA SER A 99 4.76 -9.47 23.09
C SER A 99 6.10 -8.73 23.22
N GLY A 100 6.25 -7.56 22.57
CA GLY A 100 7.46 -6.73 22.62
C GLY A 100 8.57 -7.15 21.66
N LYS A 101 8.36 -8.22 20.89
CA LYS A 101 9.30 -8.81 19.93
C LYS A 101 9.29 -8.08 18.58
N LYS A 102 9.56 -6.79 18.60
CA LYS A 102 9.39 -5.91 17.42
C LYS A 102 10.26 -6.32 16.22
N LYS A 103 11.50 -6.75 16.45
CA LYS A 103 12.39 -7.18 15.35
C LYS A 103 11.96 -8.50 14.70
N GLU A 104 11.47 -9.44 15.50
CA GLU A 104 10.83 -10.63 14.94
C GLU A 104 9.54 -10.29 14.19
N ALA A 105 8.75 -9.32 14.67
CA ALA A 105 7.57 -8.84 13.96
C ALA A 105 7.90 -8.19 12.60
N GLU A 106 8.98 -7.39 12.53
CA GLU A 106 9.51 -6.83 11.28
C GLU A 106 9.95 -7.91 10.29
N ALA A 107 10.64 -8.94 10.79
CA ALA A 107 11.08 -10.07 9.97
C ALA A 107 9.90 -10.93 9.47
N ALA A 108 8.82 -11.02 10.26
CA ALA A 108 7.62 -11.77 9.89
C ALA A 108 6.76 -11.09 8.80
N VAL A 109 7.06 -9.85 8.42
CA VAL A 109 6.37 -9.18 7.29
C VAL A 109 6.72 -9.91 5.97
N PRO A 110 5.75 -10.44 5.22
CA PRO A 110 6.06 -11.13 3.97
C PRO A 110 6.53 -10.12 2.91
N LEU A 111 7.54 -10.50 2.12
CA LEU A 111 8.04 -9.67 1.02
C LEU A 111 6.94 -9.39 -0.01
N GLU A 112 6.12 -10.40 -0.33
CA GLU A 112 5.01 -10.29 -1.29
C GLU A 112 4.01 -9.18 -0.90
N LEU A 113 3.72 -9.02 0.39
CA LEU A 113 2.87 -7.93 0.87
C LEU A 113 3.51 -6.56 0.59
N LEU A 114 4.82 -6.43 0.84
CA LEU A 114 5.55 -5.20 0.55
C LEU A 114 5.60 -4.92 -0.96
N GLU A 115 5.80 -5.94 -1.78
CA GLU A 115 5.79 -5.82 -3.24
C GLU A 115 4.42 -5.41 -3.78
N GLY A 116 3.35 -5.98 -3.23
CA GLY A 116 1.99 -5.68 -3.65
C GLY A 116 1.59 -4.23 -3.37
N MET A 117 2.09 -3.64 -2.28
CA MET A 117 1.70 -2.31 -1.82
C MET A 117 2.60 -1.17 -2.30
N ASN A 118 3.71 -1.48 -2.98
CA ASN A 118 4.71 -0.50 -3.39
C ASN A 118 5.08 -0.62 -4.88
N LEU A 119 5.65 0.45 -5.44
CA LEU A 119 6.09 0.53 -6.83
C LEU A 119 7.63 0.41 -6.87
N VAL A 120 8.15 -0.80 -6.62
CA VAL A 120 9.59 -1.06 -6.55
C VAL A 120 10.00 -2.16 -7.54
N GLY A 121 10.77 -1.78 -8.57
CA GLY A 121 11.24 -2.69 -9.60
C GLY A 121 11.67 -1.99 -10.90
N PRO A 122 11.90 -2.74 -11.98
CA PRO A 122 12.32 -2.18 -13.26
C PRO A 122 11.21 -1.33 -13.90
N GLU A 123 11.56 -0.44 -14.83
CA GLU A 123 10.61 0.52 -15.42
C GLU A 123 9.34 -0.15 -15.99
N GLY A 124 9.48 -1.29 -16.67
CA GLY A 124 8.34 -2.04 -17.20
C GLY A 124 7.37 -2.48 -16.10
N TYR A 125 7.89 -2.99 -14.98
CA TYR A 125 7.09 -3.36 -13.81
C TYR A 125 6.37 -2.14 -13.21
N ILE A 126 7.02 -0.98 -13.18
CA ILE A 126 6.40 0.25 -12.65
C ILE A 126 5.24 0.70 -13.53
N LYS A 127 5.37 0.61 -14.86
CA LYS A 127 4.28 0.91 -15.81
C LYS A 127 3.07 0.00 -15.56
N GLU A 128 3.31 -1.30 -15.45
CA GLU A 128 2.26 -2.29 -15.14
C GLU A 128 1.61 -2.00 -13.79
N LYS A 129 2.39 -1.69 -12.75
CA LYS A 129 1.85 -1.34 -11.44
C LYS A 129 0.99 -0.09 -11.49
N ILE A 130 1.43 0.98 -12.14
CA ILE A 130 0.62 2.20 -12.29
C ILE A 130 -0.73 1.89 -12.97
N ALA A 131 -0.72 1.05 -14.00
CA ALA A 131 -1.95 0.60 -14.66
C ALA A 131 -2.86 -0.17 -13.69
N GLN A 132 -2.31 -1.09 -12.88
CA GLN A 132 -3.08 -1.82 -11.86
C GLN A 132 -3.72 -0.88 -10.81
N PHE A 133 -3.00 0.15 -10.36
CA PHE A 133 -3.57 1.17 -9.47
C PHE A 133 -4.75 1.90 -10.13
N ALA A 134 -4.60 2.30 -11.40
CA ALA A 134 -5.67 2.96 -12.14
C ALA A 134 -6.89 2.04 -12.35
N GLU A 135 -6.67 0.76 -12.72
CA GLU A 135 -7.72 -0.25 -12.87
C GLU A 135 -8.46 -0.52 -11.54
N ALA A 136 -7.75 -0.44 -10.42
CA ALA A 136 -8.33 -0.54 -9.08
C ALA A 136 -9.10 0.74 -8.64
N GLY A 137 -9.22 1.74 -9.51
CA GLY A 137 -10.01 2.95 -9.30
C GLY A 137 -9.25 4.12 -8.68
N VAL A 138 -7.92 4.03 -8.53
CA VAL A 138 -7.10 5.10 -7.96
C VAL A 138 -7.04 6.29 -8.93
N THR A 139 -7.49 7.46 -8.48
CA THR A 139 -7.50 8.69 -9.28
C THR A 139 -6.28 9.58 -9.01
N TYR A 140 -5.68 9.45 -7.83
CA TYR A 140 -4.45 10.14 -7.47
C TYR A 140 -3.42 9.15 -6.93
N LEU A 141 -2.37 8.90 -7.70
CA LEU A 141 -1.24 8.11 -7.24
C LEU A 141 -0.38 8.94 -6.27
N ASN A 142 -0.32 8.52 -5.01
CA ASN A 142 0.56 9.10 -4.01
C ASN A 142 1.90 8.35 -4.03
N ILE A 143 2.99 9.08 -4.26
CA ILE A 143 4.31 8.48 -4.43
C ILE A 143 5.24 8.88 -3.27
N GLY A 144 6.00 7.91 -2.78
CA GLY A 144 7.14 8.13 -1.89
C GLY A 144 8.43 7.68 -2.56
N PRO A 145 9.12 8.53 -3.35
CA PRO A 145 10.42 8.17 -3.92
C PRO A 145 11.43 7.80 -2.82
N ILE A 146 12.13 6.67 -2.99
CA ILE A 146 13.17 6.19 -2.09
C ILE A 146 14.50 6.15 -2.85
N GLY A 147 15.60 6.42 -2.13
CA GLY A 147 16.96 6.49 -2.66
C GLY A 147 17.64 7.79 -2.23
N PRO A 148 18.89 8.02 -2.65
CA PRO A 148 19.55 9.33 -2.53
C PRO A 148 18.71 10.47 -3.15
N PRO A 149 18.84 11.72 -2.67
CA PRO A 149 18.03 12.84 -3.16
C PRO A 149 18.04 13.03 -4.69
N GLU A 150 19.18 12.80 -5.32
CA GLU A 150 19.34 12.87 -6.78
C GLU A 150 18.58 11.78 -7.52
N GLU A 151 18.40 10.60 -6.93
CA GLU A 151 17.59 9.52 -7.49
C GLU A 151 16.10 9.79 -7.28
N GLN A 152 15.71 10.35 -6.13
CA GLN A 152 14.33 10.73 -5.86
C GLN A 152 13.79 11.70 -6.90
N MET A 153 14.59 12.70 -7.31
CA MET A 153 14.20 13.64 -8.37
C MET A 153 14.03 12.94 -9.72
N LYS A 154 14.97 12.06 -10.09
CA LYS A 154 14.88 11.25 -11.33
C LYS A 154 13.65 10.34 -11.35
N ILE A 155 13.27 9.77 -10.20
CA ILE A 155 12.05 8.96 -10.07
C ILE A 155 10.82 9.82 -10.41
N VAL A 156 10.72 11.03 -9.86
CA VAL A 156 9.58 11.93 -10.14
C VAL A 156 9.53 12.31 -11.63
N GLU A 157 10.67 12.64 -12.24
CA GLU A 157 10.77 12.94 -13.68
C GLU A 157 10.33 11.74 -14.52
N LYS A 158 10.84 10.54 -14.20
CA LYS A 158 10.50 9.31 -14.91
C LYS A 158 9.02 8.96 -14.80
N LEU A 159 8.43 9.10 -13.62
CA LEU A 159 7.01 8.86 -13.42
C LEU A 159 6.16 9.84 -14.24
N LYS A 160 6.58 11.11 -14.33
CA LYS A 160 5.91 12.10 -15.18
C LYS A 160 5.95 11.67 -16.65
N GLU A 161 7.07 11.17 -17.15
CA GLU A 161 7.19 10.63 -18.51
C GLU A 161 6.29 9.40 -18.73
N ILE A 162 6.15 8.53 -17.73
CA ILE A 162 5.32 7.31 -17.82
C ILE A 162 3.82 7.63 -17.92
N ILE A 163 3.35 8.67 -17.21
CA ILE A 163 1.92 9.02 -17.14
C ILE A 163 1.48 10.07 -18.16
N SER A 164 2.41 10.66 -18.92
CA SER A 164 2.12 11.65 -19.97
C SER A 164 1.78 10.98 -21.29
#